data_AF-R6R823-F1
#
_entry.id   AF-R6R823-F1
#
_cell.length_a   1.000
_cell.length_b   1.000
_cell.length_c   1.000
_cell.angle_alpha   90.00
_cell.angle_beta   90.00
_cell.angle_gamma   90.00
#
_symmetry.space_group_name_H-M   'P 1'
#
loop_
_entity.id
_entity.type
_entity.pdbx_description
1 polymer ?
#
loop_
_entity_poly.entity_id
_entity_poly.type
_entity_poly.pdbx_seq_one_letter_code
_entity_poly.pdbx_strand_id
1 'polypeptide(L)' 'MRIAICDDELIASGSKPDILFLDIQMPGMDGMETAKVLRQDNEDMILIFVTAAEEYVFQAYG' A
#
# COMPACT_ATOMS: atom_id res chain seq x y z
N MET A 1 15.22 8.41 -2.01
CA MET A 1 14.75 7.24 -1.25
C MET A 1 13.99 7.70 -0.03
N ARG A 2 12.69 7.94 -0.21
CA ARG A 2 11.69 8.20 0.83
C ARG A 2 10.89 6.92 1.03
N ILE A 3 10.88 6.40 2.25
CA ILE A 3 10.15 5.19 2.62
C ILE A 3 9.01 5.62 3.51
N ALA A 4 7.84 5.02 3.31
CA ALA A 4 6.69 5.25 4.16
C ALA A 4 5.99 3.93 4.51
N ILE A 5 5.30 3.94 5.64
CA ILE A 5 4.47 2.83 6.11
C ILE A 5 3.05 3.37 6.18
N CYS A 6 2.12 2.68 5.53
CA CYS A 6 0.72 3.09 5.49
C CYS A 6 0.00 2.47 6.68
N ASP A 7 -0.04 3.27 7.74
CA ASP A 7 -1.07 3.22 8.76
C ASP A 7 -2.04 4.39 8.44
N ASP A 8 -3.11 4.62 9.22
CA ASP A 8 -4.15 5.64 8.92
C ASP A 8 -3.64 7.07 8.60
N GLU A 9 -2.41 7.44 9.02
CA GLU A 9 -1.90 8.82 8.96
C GLU A 9 -1.16 9.21 7.66
N LEU A 10 -0.78 8.27 6.79
CA LEU A 10 0.18 8.62 5.71
C LEU A 10 -0.44 9.48 4.60
N ILE A 11 -1.71 9.26 4.28
CA ILE A 11 -2.41 9.89 3.17
C ILE A 11 -2.57 11.42 3.36
N ALA A 12 -2.49 11.92 4.60
CA ALA A 12 -2.70 13.34 4.91
C ALA A 12 -1.47 14.25 4.66
N SER A 13 -0.28 13.69 4.51
CA SER A 13 0.97 14.48 4.50
C SER A 13 1.38 15.05 3.13
N GLY A 14 0.74 14.60 2.04
CA GLY A 14 1.12 14.99 0.67
C GLY A 14 2.51 14.48 0.22
N SER A 15 3.11 13.58 0.99
CA SER A 15 4.40 12.96 0.65
C SER A 15 4.24 11.92 -0.45
N LYS A 16 5.14 11.92 -1.44
CA LYS A 16 5.24 10.89 -2.48
C LYS A 16 6.45 9.98 -2.18
N PRO A 17 6.25 8.82 -1.51
CA PRO A 17 7.34 7.91 -1.21
C PRO A 17 7.80 7.15 -2.47
N ASP A 18 9.08 6.75 -2.45
CA ASP A 18 9.63 5.84 -3.47
C ASP A 18 9.23 4.39 -3.15
N ILE A 19 9.09 4.05 -1.86
CA ILE A 19 8.68 2.74 -1.36
C ILE A 19 7.58 2.92 -0.30
N LEU A 20 6.48 2.17 -0.44
CA LEU A 20 5.39 2.14 0.51
C LEU A 20 5.15 0.71 1.02
N PHE A 21 5.19 0.56 2.34
CA PHE A 21 4.67 -0.63 3.00
C PHE A 21 3.17 -0.45 3.23
N LEU A 22 2.35 -1.38 2.74
CA LEU A 22 0.89 -1.27 2.76
C LEU A 22 0.29 -2.50 3.44
N ASP A 23 -0.51 -2.28 4.49
CA ASP A 23 -1.30 -3.36 5.06
C ASP A 23 -2.47 -3.71 4.14
N ILE A 24 -2.71 -4.99 3.91
CA ILE A 24 -3.88 -5.45 3.16
C ILE A 24 -5.14 -5.37 4.04
N GLN A 25 -5.01 -5.69 5.33
CA GLN A 25 -6.12 -5.67 6.28
C GLN A 25 -6.16 -4.34 7.03
N MET A 26 -6.53 -3.27 6.33
CA MET A 26 -6.81 -1.99 6.96
C MET A 26 -8.29 -1.86 7.34
N PRO A 27 -8.62 -1.21 8.46
CA PRO A 27 -10.00 -0.84 8.77
C PRO A 27 -10.52 0.18 7.75
N GLY A 28 -11.66 -0.11 7.15
CA GLY A 28 -12.32 0.80 6.20
C GLY A 28 -12.09 0.47 4.73
N MET A 29 -10.84 0.59 4.24
CA MET A 29 -10.51 0.36 2.82
C MET A 29 -9.53 -0.79 2.67
N ASP A 30 -9.77 -1.68 1.70
CA ASP A 30 -8.86 -2.79 1.41
C ASP A 30 -7.51 -2.25 0.89
N GLY A 31 -6.39 -2.74 1.43
CA GLY A 31 -5.06 -2.39 0.94
C GLY A 31 -4.86 -2.74 -0.54
N MET A 32 -5.55 -3.74 -1.07
CA MET A 32 -5.53 -4.06 -2.50
C MET A 32 -6.21 -3.00 -3.35
N GLU A 33 -7.33 -2.43 -2.89
CA GLU A 33 -7.99 -1.30 -3.57
C GLU A 33 -7.14 -0.03 -3.46
N THR A 34 -6.56 0.20 -2.29
CA THR A 34 -5.63 1.31 -2.04
C THR A 34 -4.43 1.26 -2.98
N ALA A 35 -3.84 0.08 -3.18
CA ALA A 35 -2.75 -0.13 -4.12
C ALA A 35 -3.13 0.23 -5.57
N LYS A 36 -4.35 -0.11 -6.01
CA LYS A 36 -4.83 0.22 -7.36
C LYS A 36 -4.91 1.73 -7.57
N VAL A 37 -5.45 2.46 -6.59
CA VAL A 37 -5.54 3.93 -6.64
C VAL A 37 -4.14 4.55 -6.64
N LEU A 38 -3.26 4.06 -5.77
CA LEU A 38 -1.90 4.57 -5.66
C LEU A 38 -1.06 4.33 -6.92
N ARG A 39 -1.25 3.19 -7.60
CA ARG A 39 -0.60 2.91 -8.89
C ARG A 39 -1.06 3.85 -10.01
N GLN A 40 -2.30 4.32 -9.97
CA GLN A 40 -2.79 5.31 -10.93
C GLN A 40 -2.17 6.70 -10.71
N ASP A 41 -1.79 7.07 -9.47
CA ASP A 41 -1.10 8.34 -9.19
C ASP A 41 0.42 8.26 -9.39
N ASN A 42 1.03 7.10 -9.13
CA ASN A 42 2.47 6.89 -9.27
C ASN A 42 2.81 5.44 -9.66
N GLU A 43 3.04 5.22 -10.95
CA GLU A 43 3.39 3.90 -11.49
C GLU A 43 4.78 3.42 -11.06
N ASP A 44 5.72 4.32 -10.76
CA ASP A 44 7.09 3.95 -10.38
C ASP A 44 7.24 3.61 -8.88
N MET A 45 6.18 3.82 -8.09
CA MET A 45 6.22 3.54 -6.66
C MET A 45 6.32 2.03 -6.39
N ILE A 46 7.26 1.66 -5.52
CA ILE A 46 7.41 0.28 -5.05
C ILE A 46 6.43 0.05 -3.91
N LEU A 47 5.48 -0.87 -4.11
CA LEU A 47 4.53 -1.32 -3.10
C LEU A 47 5.01 -2.63 -2.47
N ILE A 48 5.11 -2.66 -1.14
CA ILE A 48 5.41 -3.86 -0.37
C ILE A 48 4.19 -4.16 0.49
N PHE A 49 3.47 -5.23 0.14
CA PHE A 49 2.33 -5.66 0.93
C PHE A 49 2.79 -6.39 2.20
N VAL A 50 2.20 -6.01 3.33
CA VAL A 50 2.41 -6.65 4.62
C VAL A 50 1.05 -7.08 5.13
N THR A 51 0.88 -8.32 5.56
CA THR A 51 -0.39 -8.76 6.15
C THR A 51 -0.15 -9.95 7.06
N ALA A 52 -0.96 -10.06 8.12
CA ALA A 52 -1.01 -11.24 8.98
C ALA A 52 -1.87 -12.37 8.36
N ALA A 53 -2.60 -12.10 7.28
CA ALA A 53 -3.49 -13.06 6.63
C ALA A 53 -2.81 -13.75 5.45
N GLU A 54 -2.49 -15.04 5.62
CA GLU A 54 -1.80 -15.87 4.61
C GLU A 54 -2.56 -15.94 3.27
N GLU A 55 -3.89 -15.81 3.28
CA GLU A 55 -4.76 -15.95 2.11
C GLU A 55 -4.52 -14.88 1.04
N TYR A 56 -4.02 -13.70 1.42
CA TYR A 56 -3.81 -12.58 0.50
C TYR A 56 -2.45 -12.61 -0.19
N VAL A 57 -1.52 -13.45 0.27
CA VAL A 57 -0.21 -13.63 -0.38
C VAL A 57 -0.40 -14.03 -1.85
N PHE A 58 -1.39 -14.88 -2.14
CA PHE A 58 -1.66 -15.34 -3.51
C PHE A 58 -2.33 -14.30 -4.41
N GLN A 59 -3.03 -13.31 -3.84
CA GLN A 59 -3.70 -12.26 -4.61
C GLN A 59 -2.74 -11.15 -5.06
N ALA A 60 -1.60 -10.99 -4.39
CA ALA A 60 -0.59 -9.99 -4.71
C ALA A 60 0.26 -10.32 -5.96
N TYR A 61 0.21 -11.56 -6.45
CA TYR A 61 0.97 -12.02 -7.64
C TYR A 61 0.13 -12.05 -8.93
N GLY A 62 -1.10 -11.53 -8.90
CA GLY A 62 -2.03 -11.49 -10.05
C GLY A 62 -1.82 -10.29 -10.96
#